data_AF-A0AA96HLB8-F1
#
_entry.id   AF-A0AA96HLB8-F1
#
_cell.length_a   1.000
_cell.length_b   1.000
_cell.length_c   1.000
_cell.angle_alpha   90.00
_cell.angle_beta   90.00
_cell.angle_gamma   90.00
#
_symmetry.space_group_name_H-M   'P 1'
#
loop_
_entity.id
_entity.type
_entity.pdbx_description
1 polymer ?
#
loop_
_entity_poly.entity_id
_entity_poly.type
_entity_poly.pdbx_seq_one_letter_code
_entity_poly.pdbx_strand_id
1 'polypeptide(L)'
;MKILLPLSFVLLFFTSLTVIAKPVVRDVVIERIHPMAMDRTHCPSCSGITRIYVNNVAWGDTACRGDAADLLKEDEHILSILLAAWISGKSIQLEVNDSVTPIAPVCKITAAYIK
;
A
#
# COMPACT_ATOMS: atom_id res chain seq x y z
N MET A 1 2.65 41.67 -44.41
CA MET A 1 1.75 40.78 -43.65
C MET A 1 2.63 39.93 -42.75
N LYS A 2 2.54 40.16 -41.43
CA LYS A 2 3.35 39.52 -40.38
C LYS A 2 2.85 38.11 -40.14
N ILE A 3 3.72 37.10 -40.21
CA ILE A 3 3.50 35.80 -39.55
C ILE A 3 4.80 35.45 -38.82
N LEU A 4 4.89 35.98 -37.60
CA LEU A 4 5.81 35.57 -36.55
C LEU A 4 4.94 34.90 -35.50
N LEU A 5 5.30 33.68 -35.06
CA LEU A 5 4.90 32.92 -33.85
C LEU A 5 4.57 31.45 -34.18
N PRO A 6 4.93 30.48 -33.32
CA PRO A 6 6.25 30.25 -32.75
C PRO A 6 6.62 28.75 -32.80
N LEU A 7 7.81 28.42 -33.31
CA LEU A 7 8.38 27.06 -33.22
C LEU A 7 8.76 26.67 -31.77
N SER A 8 8.44 27.51 -30.79
CA SER A 8 8.80 27.37 -29.38
C SER A 8 7.70 26.78 -28.49
N PHE A 9 6.53 26.42 -29.04
CA PHE A 9 5.38 25.95 -28.25
C PHE A 9 5.25 24.42 -28.16
N VAL A 10 6.03 23.66 -28.93
CA VAL A 10 5.86 22.18 -29.02
C VAL A 10 6.81 21.41 -28.07
N LEU A 11 7.78 22.08 -27.43
CA LEU A 11 8.80 21.41 -26.61
C LEU A 11 8.49 21.36 -25.09
N LEU A 12 7.24 21.58 -24.67
CA LEU A 12 6.86 21.70 -23.25
C LEU A 12 5.91 20.60 -22.73
N PHE A 13 5.61 19.57 -23.54
CA PHE A 13 4.53 18.62 -23.20
C PHE A 13 4.96 17.23 -22.70
N PHE A 14 6.25 16.95 -22.49
CA PHE A 14 6.71 15.60 -22.16
C PHE A 14 7.72 15.48 -21.00
N THR A 15 7.62 16.33 -19.98
CA THR A 15 8.17 15.94 -18.66
C THR A 15 7.11 15.11 -17.93
N SER A 16 6.97 13.85 -18.34
CA SER A 16 6.24 12.84 -17.58
C SER A 16 6.88 12.73 -16.19
N LEU A 17 6.19 13.24 -15.17
CA LEU A 17 6.51 12.98 -13.78
C LEU A 17 6.32 11.48 -13.54
N THR A 18 7.41 10.72 -13.59
CA THR A 18 7.39 9.33 -13.14
C THR A 18 7.21 9.35 -11.62
N VAL A 19 5.97 9.23 -11.16
CA VAL A 19 5.66 8.91 -9.76
C VAL A 19 6.07 7.45 -9.57
N ILE A 20 7.32 7.23 -9.17
CA ILE A 20 7.79 5.92 -8.77
C ILE A 20 7.19 5.67 -7.38
N ALA A 21 6.33 4.65 -7.25
CA ALA A 21 5.89 4.16 -5.94
C ALA A 21 7.13 3.87 -5.10
N LYS A 22 7.26 4.57 -3.98
CA LYS A 22 8.38 4.37 -3.06
C LYS A 22 7.95 3.36 -2.02
N PRO A 23 8.76 2.31 -1.76
CA PRO A 23 8.54 1.48 -0.59
C PRO A 23 8.64 2.36 0.66
N VAL A 24 7.59 2.36 1.50
CA VAL A 24 7.59 3.08 2.77
C VAL A 24 7.62 2.09 3.91
N VAL A 25 8.66 2.16 4.75
CA VAL A 25 8.84 1.30 5.93
C VAL A 25 8.43 2.03 7.21
N ARG A 26 7.60 1.41 8.06
CA ARG A 26 7.18 1.96 9.35
C ARG A 26 7.16 0.91 10.45
N ASP A 27 7.59 1.32 11.65
CA ASP A 27 7.37 0.57 12.88
C ASP A 27 5.91 0.71 13.32
N VAL A 28 5.21 -0.42 13.50
CA VAL A 28 3.80 -0.49 13.87
C VAL A 28 3.53 -1.60 14.87
N VAL A 29 2.40 -1.53 15.56
CA VAL A 29 1.84 -2.56 16.42
C VAL A 29 0.56 -3.05 15.77
N ILE A 30 0.43 -4.35 15.58
CA ILE A 30 -0.77 -4.96 15.00
C ILE A 30 -1.87 -4.99 16.07
N GLU A 31 -3.01 -4.39 15.78
CA GLU A 31 -4.17 -4.36 16.67
C GLU A 31 -5.14 -5.49 16.35
N ARG A 32 -5.34 -5.78 15.05
CA ARG A 32 -6.31 -6.77 14.58
C ARG A 32 -5.93 -7.29 13.19
N ILE A 33 -6.21 -8.57 12.95
CA ILE A 33 -6.07 -9.22 11.64
C ILE A 33 -7.46 -9.64 11.15
N HIS A 34 -7.82 -9.29 9.92
CA HIS A 34 -9.10 -9.61 9.30
C HIS A 34 -8.88 -10.30 7.95
N PRO A 35 -8.73 -11.63 7.92
CA PRO A 35 -8.67 -12.40 6.69
C PRO A 35 -10.04 -12.42 6.02
N MET A 36 -10.06 -12.28 4.70
CA MET A 36 -11.27 -12.29 3.89
C MET A 36 -11.30 -13.55 3.01
N ALA A 37 -12.47 -14.18 2.90
CA ALA A 37 -12.64 -15.39 2.10
C ALA A 37 -12.30 -15.15 0.61
N MET A 38 -11.99 -16.24 -0.11
CA MET A 38 -11.82 -16.19 -1.57
C MET A 38 -13.14 -15.91 -2.28
N ASP A 39 -14.23 -16.52 -1.83
CA ASP A 39 -15.56 -16.21 -2.32
C ASP A 39 -16.18 -15.10 -1.46
N ARG A 40 -16.25 -13.91 -2.04
CA ARG A 40 -17.01 -12.78 -1.50
C ARG A 40 -17.88 -12.23 -2.60
N THR A 41 -18.94 -12.97 -2.94
CA THR A 41 -19.90 -12.58 -3.97
C THR A 41 -20.42 -11.13 -3.83
N HIS A 42 -20.55 -10.63 -2.59
CA HIS A 42 -20.99 -9.27 -2.29
C HIS A 42 -19.88 -8.20 -2.41
N CYS A 43 -18.61 -8.60 -2.50
CA CYS A 43 -17.45 -7.72 -2.70
C CYS A 43 -16.32 -8.49 -3.41
N PRO A 44 -16.36 -8.58 -4.76
CA PRO A 44 -15.33 -9.29 -5.52
C PRO A 44 -13.92 -8.70 -5.35
N SER A 45 -13.81 -7.37 -5.16
CA SER A 45 -12.53 -6.72 -4.87
C SER A 45 -11.96 -7.07 -3.49
N CYS A 46 -12.77 -7.67 -2.61
CA CYS A 46 -12.37 -8.08 -1.26
C CYS A 46 -11.84 -9.52 -1.18
N SER A 47 -11.88 -10.26 -2.29
CA SER A 47 -11.52 -11.67 -2.33
C SER A 47 -10.03 -11.89 -2.11
N GLY A 48 -9.68 -12.81 -1.22
CA GLY A 48 -8.28 -13.23 -1.01
C GLY A 48 -7.38 -12.15 -0.42
N ILE A 49 -7.94 -11.25 0.38
CA ILE A 49 -7.21 -10.17 1.06
C ILE A 49 -7.20 -10.44 2.56
N THR A 50 -6.07 -10.25 3.20
CA THR A 50 -5.98 -10.17 4.66
C THR A 50 -5.68 -8.75 5.07
N ARG A 51 -6.64 -8.08 5.71
CA ARG A 51 -6.43 -6.73 6.22
C ARG A 51 -5.76 -6.76 7.59
N ILE A 52 -4.65 -6.05 7.70
CA ILE A 52 -3.90 -5.86 8.95
C ILE A 52 -4.20 -4.47 9.47
N TYR A 53 -4.87 -4.40 10.62
CA TYR A 53 -5.09 -3.16 11.34
C TYR A 53 -3.94 -2.91 12.28
N VAL A 54 -3.44 -1.68 12.28
CA VAL A 54 -2.30 -1.25 13.05
C VAL A 54 -2.62 0.03 13.80
N ASN A 55 -1.82 0.38 14.80
CA ASN A 55 -1.88 1.71 15.38
C ASN A 55 -1.74 2.78 14.28
N ASN A 56 -2.47 3.88 14.39
CA ASN A 56 -2.51 4.90 13.35
C ASN A 56 -1.11 5.51 13.09
N VAL A 57 -0.59 5.32 11.87
CA VAL A 57 0.70 5.84 11.42
C VAL A 57 0.60 6.46 10.04
N ALA A 58 1.43 7.47 9.74
CA ALA A 58 1.55 7.97 8.38
C ALA A 58 2.43 7.05 7.53
N TRP A 59 1.88 6.52 6.43
CA TRP A 59 2.61 5.75 5.41
C TRP A 59 3.42 6.68 4.49
N GLY A 60 4.22 7.59 5.06
CA GLY A 60 5.00 8.56 4.28
C GLY A 60 4.11 9.54 3.54
N ASP A 61 4.41 9.77 2.25
CA ASP A 61 3.68 10.71 1.39
C ASP A 61 2.48 10.07 0.66
N THR A 62 2.13 8.83 1.02
CA THR A 62 1.03 8.10 0.36
C THR A 62 -0.33 8.62 0.83
N ALA A 63 -1.37 8.41 0.01
CA ALA A 63 -2.76 8.74 0.36
C ALA A 63 -3.47 7.59 1.11
N CYS A 64 -2.73 6.54 1.49
CA CYS A 64 -3.29 5.38 2.17
C CYS A 64 -3.72 5.73 3.60
N ARG A 65 -4.79 5.10 4.07
CA ARG A 65 -5.21 5.22 5.46
C ARG A 65 -4.14 4.70 6.41
N GLY A 66 -3.91 5.42 7.50
CA GLY A 66 -2.81 5.15 8.42
C GLY A 66 -3.00 4.00 9.40
N ASP A 67 -4.22 3.47 9.53
CA ASP A 67 -4.59 2.44 10.50
C ASP A 67 -4.75 1.04 9.88
N ALA A 68 -4.42 0.87 8.60
CA ALA A 68 -4.49 -0.43 7.95
C ALA A 68 -3.52 -0.58 6.77
N ALA A 69 -3.16 -1.83 6.49
CA ALA A 69 -2.49 -2.29 5.27
C ALA A 69 -3.06 -3.65 4.84
N ASP A 70 -3.08 -3.94 3.53
CA ASP A 70 -3.67 -5.15 2.97
C ASP A 70 -2.59 -6.11 2.49
N LEU A 71 -2.69 -7.38 2.87
CA LEU A 71 -1.89 -8.47 2.33
C LEU A 71 -2.71 -9.24 1.29
N LEU A 72 -2.15 -9.47 0.12
CA LEU A 72 -2.77 -10.32 -0.89
C LEU A 72 -2.47 -11.80 -0.59
N LYS A 73 -3.37 -12.69 -0.98
CA LYS A 73 -3.23 -14.14 -0.80
C LYS A 73 -1.90 -14.68 -1.33
N GLU A 74 -1.41 -14.15 -2.45
CA GLU A 74 -0.18 -14.62 -3.09
C GLU A 74 1.06 -14.39 -2.21
N ASP A 75 0.96 -13.48 -1.24
CA ASP A 75 2.05 -13.10 -0.32
C ASP A 75 1.88 -13.75 1.08
N GLU A 76 1.24 -14.92 1.17
CA GLU A 76 0.92 -15.60 2.45
C GLU A 76 2.15 -15.90 3.33
N HIS A 77 3.35 -15.99 2.75
CA HIS A 77 4.58 -16.18 3.51
C HIS A 77 4.83 -15.02 4.50
N ILE A 78 4.41 -13.80 4.18
CA ILE A 78 4.48 -12.62 5.06
C ILE A 78 3.51 -12.77 6.26
N LEU A 79 2.38 -13.47 6.06
CA LEU A 79 1.36 -13.65 7.10
C LEU A 79 1.91 -14.34 8.34
N SER A 80 2.83 -15.28 8.18
CA SER A 80 3.47 -15.98 9.31
C SER A 80 4.20 -15.02 10.26
N ILE A 81 4.91 -14.03 9.72
CA ILE A 81 5.64 -13.01 10.48
C ILE A 81 4.64 -12.06 11.17
N LEU A 82 3.58 -11.65 10.45
CA LEU A 82 2.53 -10.79 11.00
C LEU A 82 1.82 -11.46 12.20
N LEU A 83 1.48 -12.74 12.08
CA LEU A 83 0.86 -13.52 13.16
C LEU A 83 1.80 -13.64 14.37
N ALA A 84 3.09 -13.92 14.13
CA ALA A 84 4.08 -14.00 15.20
C ALA A 84 4.24 -12.67 15.96
N ALA A 85 4.31 -11.55 15.24
CA ALA A 85 4.37 -10.21 15.85
C ALA A 85 3.09 -9.89 16.65
N TRP A 86 1.91 -10.21 16.10
CA TRP A 86 0.63 -9.96 16.76
C TRP A 86 0.47 -10.76 18.06
N ILE A 87 0.72 -12.07 18.03
CA ILE A 87 0.61 -12.95 19.20
C ILE A 87 1.63 -12.55 20.29
N SER A 88 2.83 -12.12 19.90
CA SER A 88 3.86 -11.67 20.85
C SER A 88 3.66 -10.24 21.36
N GLY A 89 2.70 -9.49 20.81
CA GLY A 89 2.49 -8.08 21.14
C GLY A 89 3.68 -7.19 20.79
N LYS A 90 4.55 -7.63 19.87
CA LYS A 90 5.75 -6.88 19.48
C LYS A 90 5.45 -5.90 18.36
N SER A 91 6.20 -4.80 18.33
CA SER A 91 6.25 -3.93 17.16
C SER A 91 6.92 -4.64 15.98
N ILE A 92 6.44 -4.38 14.78
CA ILE A 92 6.95 -4.92 13.52
C ILE A 92 7.21 -3.78 12.54
N GLN A 93 8.21 -3.93 11.66
CA GLN A 93 8.36 -3.03 10.52
C GLN A 93 7.57 -3.56 9.33
N LEU A 94 6.65 -2.74 8.81
CA LEU A 94 5.94 -3.03 7.57
C LEU A 94 6.44 -2.14 6.45
N GLU A 95 6.68 -2.74 5.30
CA GLU A 95 6.84 -2.04 4.04
C GLU A 95 5.52 -2.09 3.25
N VAL A 96 5.11 -0.95 2.71
CA VAL A 96 3.88 -0.84 1.91
C VAL A 96 4.12 -0.23 0.52
N ASN A 97 3.26 -0.59 -0.43
CA ASN A 97 3.20 -0.08 -1.79
C ASN A 97 1.81 0.55 -2.05
N ASP A 98 1.80 1.82 -2.44
CA ASP A 98 0.60 2.63 -2.69
C ASP A 98 0.11 2.59 -4.14
N SER A 99 0.88 2.02 -5.07
CA SER A 99 0.41 1.76 -6.45
C SER A 99 -0.59 0.61 -6.52
N VAL A 100 -0.73 -0.16 -5.44
CA VAL A 100 -1.69 -1.25 -5.33
C VAL A 100 -2.56 -0.99 -4.10
N THR A 101 -3.80 -0.55 -4.33
CA THR A 101 -4.79 -0.32 -3.27
C THR A 101 -6.00 -1.23 -3.47
N PRO A 102 -5.98 -2.47 -2.94
CA PRO A 102 -7.01 -3.48 -3.24
C PRO A 102 -8.42 -3.03 -2.83
N ILE A 103 -8.56 -2.41 -1.66
CA ILE A 103 -9.85 -1.93 -1.14
C ILE A 103 -9.65 -0.67 -0.28
N ALA A 104 -10.41 0.40 -0.55
CA ALA A 104 -10.60 1.56 0.33
C ALA A 104 -9.31 2.19 0.91
N PRO A 105 -8.79 3.22 0.22
CA PRO A 105 -7.35 3.52 0.08
C PRO A 105 -6.44 2.85 1.13
N VAL A 106 -6.26 1.54 1.03
CA VAL A 106 -5.34 0.77 1.89
C VAL A 106 -4.18 0.30 1.03
N CYS A 107 -2.96 0.59 1.46
CA CYS A 107 -1.76 0.18 0.74
C CYS A 107 -1.54 -1.33 0.85
N LYS A 108 -0.92 -1.92 -0.17
CA LYS A 108 -0.49 -3.32 -0.14
C LYS A 108 0.77 -3.48 0.70
N ILE A 109 0.83 -4.49 1.56
CA ILE A 109 2.05 -4.92 2.26
C ILE A 109 2.99 -5.63 1.28
N THR A 110 4.26 -5.24 1.25
CA THR A 110 5.30 -5.87 0.39
C THR A 110 6.38 -6.58 1.19
N ALA A 111 6.60 -6.20 2.45
CA ALA A 111 7.53 -6.87 3.34
C ALA A 111 7.17 -6.64 4.81
N ALA A 112 7.64 -7.53 5.69
CA ALA A 112 7.49 -7.41 7.13
C ALA A 112 8.74 -7.94 7.87
N TYR A 113 9.20 -7.22 8.90
CA TYR A 113 10.42 -7.55 9.65
C TYR A 113 10.20 -7.41 11.16
N ILE A 114 10.48 -8.47 11.91
CA ILE A 114 10.54 -8.42 13.38
C ILE A 114 11.94 -7.96 13.79
N LYS A 115 12.00 -6.97 14.69
CA LYS A 115 13.24 -6.57 15.37
C LYS A 115 13.59 -7.52 16.52
#